data_AF-A0A260Z1P7-F1
#
_entry.id   AF-A0A260Z1P7-F1
#
_cell.length_a   1.000
_cell.length_b   1.000
_cell.length_c   1.000
_cell.angle_alpha   90.00
_cell.angle_beta   90.00
_cell.angle_gamma   90.00
#
_symmetry.space_group_name_H-M   'P 1'
#
loop_
_entity.id
_entity.type
_entity.pdbx_description
1 polymer ?
#
loop_
_entity_poly.entity_id
_entity_poly.type
_entity_poly.pdbx_seq_one_letter_code
_entity_poly.pdbx_strand_id
1 'polypeptide(L)'
;MSQSKPLAYLSAKVVLEYTSFGKRKNFYAMCPGIRKMEENLPYHLESVRLDSMEQNDIIISIDSYSFCFRENMMRMINLSTYKDVDQLTCLGPEHTAEKFLLYNLSREGTHIKNVELTDAPEFISKCIPVTIKNLIVNRTAAWFPTNIPIENVKVDTTVRADTLKMAKHVTVKIYSRINTDILSEWNCESIRIESGMSSEQVADYCNKVSKRTDRPIGSRLMAVHVPPVKHLIDFLPSKEYARETMLNDMKRLHAMCPAIRKMEENLPYHLELVKLISMARNGIIMSIDSFSFYFWEHEGNKMLMTNECTENSVEWLTCLGPEQAAEKFLLYHLSRKGTHIKNVELTAGPEFISKCIPVTIKNLIVNRTAAWFPTNEPVDLVKVDTTVRADTLKMAKHVTVKISDRINTKIVSEWNCEFIRIESTISSEEVAYYCNQVSKRADRPIGSMLMANHTSSVELVFDLLPSKEYARKTMLNDKKCVTISIDESTELNVYGSSVDCYCVVVEVCARGTAIDQVY
;
A
#
# COMPACT_ATOMS: atom_id res chain seq x y z
N MET A 1 14.96 49.50 32.38
CA MET A 1 15.00 49.70 30.91
C MET A 1 16.20 48.92 30.37
N SER A 2 15.96 47.92 29.54
CA SER A 2 16.99 47.07 28.92
C SER A 2 17.77 47.90 27.88
N GLN A 3 19.08 48.08 28.08
CA GLN A 3 19.97 48.60 27.04
C GLN A 3 19.99 47.57 25.90
N SER A 4 19.47 47.93 24.74
CA SER A 4 19.59 47.12 23.52
C SER A 4 21.08 46.93 23.21
N LYS A 5 21.57 45.69 23.30
CA LYS A 5 22.96 45.39 22.92
C LYS A 5 23.13 45.71 21.43
N PRO A 6 24.18 46.45 21.02
CA PRO A 6 24.37 46.87 19.63
C PRO A 6 24.48 45.66 18.69
N LEU A 7 24.01 45.79 17.43
CA LEU A 7 24.05 44.72 16.41
C LEU A 7 25.42 44.05 16.29
N ALA A 8 26.51 44.83 16.39
CA ALA A 8 27.87 44.32 16.36
C ALA A 8 28.16 43.27 17.44
N TYR A 9 27.55 43.39 18.63
CA TYR A 9 27.69 42.42 19.72
C TYR A 9 27.00 41.09 19.37
N LEU A 10 25.82 41.13 18.73
CA LEU A 10 25.11 39.92 18.30
C LEU A 10 25.84 39.24 17.15
N SER A 11 26.35 39.99 16.17
CA SER A 11 27.14 39.44 15.07
C SER A 11 28.44 38.81 15.56
N ALA A 12 29.17 39.45 16.48
CA ALA A 12 30.38 38.88 17.07
C ALA A 12 30.08 37.59 17.86
N LYS A 13 28.95 37.53 18.56
CA LYS A 13 28.49 36.34 19.29
C LYS A 13 28.30 35.15 18.34
N VAL A 14 27.59 35.35 17.23
CA VAL A 14 27.35 34.30 16.22
C VAL A 14 28.65 33.87 15.55
N VAL A 15 29.51 34.81 15.15
CA VAL A 15 30.81 34.49 14.54
C VAL A 15 31.68 33.66 15.49
N LEU A 16 31.77 34.04 16.76
CA LEU A 16 32.53 33.30 17.76
C LEU A 16 31.94 31.91 18.01
N GLU A 17 30.61 31.76 18.05
CA GLU A 17 29.95 30.47 18.26
C GLU A 17 30.37 29.42 17.22
N TYR A 18 30.39 29.79 15.94
CA TYR A 18 30.76 28.91 14.82
C TYR A 18 32.25 28.93 14.47
N THR A 19 33.08 29.66 15.22
CA THR A 19 34.52 29.64 15.06
C THR A 19 35.10 28.38 15.72
N SER A 20 36.09 27.74 15.09
CA SER A 20 36.72 26.52 15.62
C SER A 20 37.33 26.74 17.01
N PHE A 21 37.34 25.68 17.82
CA PHE A 21 37.83 25.71 19.21
C PHE A 21 39.21 26.37 19.33
N GLY A 22 40.16 25.97 18.49
CA GLY A 22 41.52 26.53 18.51
C GLY A 22 41.59 28.02 18.19
N LYS A 23 40.83 28.49 17.20
CA LYS A 23 40.77 29.92 16.86
C LYS A 23 40.15 30.72 17.98
N ARG A 24 39.13 30.20 18.66
CA ARG A 24 38.52 30.84 19.85
C ARG A 24 39.51 30.94 21.01
N LYS A 25 40.31 29.90 21.28
CA LYS A 25 41.37 29.98 22.31
C LYS A 25 42.43 31.03 21.98
N ASN A 26 42.81 31.14 20.71
CA ASN A 26 43.73 32.18 20.26
C ASN A 26 43.13 33.59 20.48
N PHE A 27 41.88 33.81 20.07
CA PHE A 27 41.19 35.08 20.31
C PHE A 27 41.01 35.38 21.81
N TYR A 28 40.74 34.37 22.64
CA TYR A 28 40.64 34.55 24.10
C TYR A 28 41.96 35.05 24.71
N ALA A 29 43.09 34.56 24.20
CA ALA A 29 44.42 34.98 24.63
C ALA A 29 44.75 36.41 24.15
N MET A 30 44.52 36.72 22.86
CA MET A 30 44.88 37.99 22.24
C MET A 30 43.91 39.14 22.56
N CYS A 31 42.64 38.85 22.81
CA CYS A 31 41.57 39.85 22.91
C CYS A 31 40.80 39.73 24.24
N PRO A 32 41.24 40.40 25.33
CA PRO A 32 40.57 40.32 26.63
C PRO A 32 39.08 40.71 26.61
N GLY A 33 38.69 41.61 25.69
CA GLY A 33 37.32 42.10 25.55
C GLY A 33 36.28 41.03 25.17
N ILE A 34 36.70 39.90 24.59
CA ILE A 34 35.78 38.81 24.23
C ILE A 34 35.65 37.74 25.32
N ARG A 35 36.48 37.76 26.38
CA ARG A 35 36.54 36.68 27.39
C ARG A 35 35.20 36.40 28.07
N LYS A 36 34.50 37.46 28.51
CA LYS A 36 33.16 37.35 29.12
C LYS A 36 32.10 36.77 28.17
N MET A 37 32.24 37.05 26.86
CA MET A 37 31.33 36.49 25.85
C MET A 37 31.68 35.02 25.59
N GLU A 38 32.97 34.74 25.43
CA GLU A 38 33.53 33.41 25.21
C GLU A 38 33.19 32.42 26.32
N GLU A 39 33.19 32.84 27.59
CA GLU A 39 32.87 31.99 28.75
C GLU A 39 31.49 31.34 28.68
N ASN A 40 30.53 32.00 28.02
CA ASN A 40 29.12 31.59 27.99
C ASN A 40 28.66 31.06 26.63
N LEU A 41 29.54 31.05 25.62
CA LEU A 41 29.19 30.66 24.27
C LEU A 41 29.35 29.15 24.06
N PRO A 42 28.33 28.45 23.52
CA PRO A 42 28.44 27.03 23.20
C PRO A 42 29.48 26.78 22.12
N TYR A 43 29.92 25.53 22.01
CA TYR A 43 30.79 25.09 20.92
C TYR A 43 30.05 24.19 19.94
N HIS A 44 30.46 24.26 18.68
CA HIS A 44 30.13 23.28 17.63
C HIS A 44 31.41 22.51 17.30
N LEU A 45 31.63 21.39 17.98
CA LEU A 45 32.86 20.60 17.91
C LEU A 45 32.72 19.46 16.90
N GLU A 46 33.79 19.20 16.15
CA GLU A 46 33.84 18.09 15.21
C GLU A 46 34.16 16.78 15.95
N SER A 47 35.06 16.83 16.93
CA SER A 47 35.43 15.66 17.71
C SER A 47 35.80 15.98 19.17
N VAL A 48 35.39 15.09 20.07
CA VAL A 48 35.86 15.04 21.45
C VAL A 48 36.23 13.59 21.79
N ARG A 49 37.43 13.39 22.33
CA ARG A 49 37.91 12.08 22.80
C ARG A 49 38.30 12.17 24.26
N LEU A 50 37.83 11.23 25.08
CA LEU A 50 38.27 11.08 26.45
C LEU A 50 38.83 9.67 26.65
N ASP A 51 40.02 9.63 27.21
CA ASP A 51 40.75 8.40 27.52
C ASP A 51 41.30 8.50 28.94
N SER A 52 41.13 7.44 29.74
CA SER A 52 41.75 7.33 31.06
C SER A 52 42.63 6.10 31.09
N MET A 53 43.89 6.28 31.47
CA MET A 53 44.88 5.20 31.53
C MET A 53 45.07 4.71 32.97
N GLU A 54 45.54 3.47 33.16
CA GLU A 54 45.73 2.81 34.47
C GLU A 54 46.64 3.57 35.47
N GLN A 55 47.37 4.61 35.04
CA GLN A 55 48.27 5.42 35.87
C GLN A 55 47.69 6.79 36.31
N ASN A 56 46.35 6.95 36.30
CA ASN A 56 45.65 8.23 36.56
C ASN A 56 45.93 9.35 35.54
N ASP A 57 46.45 8.98 34.37
CA ASP A 57 46.65 9.91 33.26
C ASP A 57 45.31 10.05 32.52
N ILE A 58 44.82 11.29 32.40
CA ILE A 58 43.58 11.59 31.68
C ILE A 58 43.95 12.33 30.40
N ILE A 59 43.44 11.87 29.27
CA ILE A 59 43.63 12.51 27.98
C ILE A 59 42.26 13.02 27.50
N ILE A 60 42.18 14.32 27.27
CA ILE A 60 41.02 14.96 26.65
C ILE A 60 41.49 15.52 25.32
N SER A 61 40.92 15.09 24.21
CA SER A 61 41.15 15.71 22.90
C SER A 61 39.91 16.44 22.44
N ILE A 62 40.08 17.67 21.95
CA ILE A 62 39.03 18.51 21.38
C ILE A 62 39.53 19.00 20.01
N ASP A 63 38.86 18.58 18.95
CA ASP A 63 39.23 18.83 17.56
C ASP A 63 40.73 18.52 17.31
N SER A 64 41.54 19.56 17.04
CA SER A 64 42.97 19.45 16.73
C SER A 64 43.89 19.62 17.95
N TYR A 65 43.36 19.57 19.17
CA TYR A 65 44.13 19.73 20.40
C TYR A 65 43.96 18.51 21.30
N SER A 66 45.05 18.08 21.92
CA SER A 66 45.06 17.05 22.95
C SER A 66 45.60 17.64 24.26
N PHE A 67 44.97 17.28 25.37
CA PHE A 67 45.27 17.74 26.71
C PHE A 67 45.55 16.50 27.55
N CYS A 68 46.79 16.34 27.99
CA CYS A 68 47.22 15.25 28.86
C CYS A 68 47.40 15.79 30.28
N PHE A 69 46.68 15.19 31.23
CA PHE A 69 46.72 15.53 32.65
C PHE A 69 47.43 14.39 33.38
N ARG A 70 48.61 14.68 33.92
CA ARG A 70 49.45 13.73 34.64
C ARG A 70 50.07 14.41 35.86
N GLU A 71 49.97 13.77 37.02
CA GLU A 71 50.48 14.32 38.28
C GLU A 71 49.99 15.78 38.51
N ASN A 72 50.91 16.74 38.62
CA ASN A 72 50.62 18.17 38.78
C ASN A 72 50.92 18.97 37.49
N MET A 73 50.74 18.35 36.33
CA MET A 73 51.03 18.97 35.03
C MET A 73 49.92 18.72 34.02
N MET A 74 49.59 19.76 33.27
CA MET A 74 48.78 19.68 32.05
C MET A 74 49.68 19.96 30.85
N ARG A 75 49.75 19.00 29.92
CA ARG A 75 50.39 19.18 28.62
C ARG A 75 49.33 19.41 27.55
N MET A 76 49.42 20.55 26.86
CA MET A 76 48.60 20.84 25.68
C MET A 76 49.41 20.54 24.42
N ILE A 77 48.86 19.75 23.51
CA ILE A 77 49.49 19.37 22.24
C ILE A 77 48.58 19.81 21.10
N ASN A 78 49.12 20.61 20.17
CA ASN A 78 48.44 20.90 18.92
C ASN A 78 48.73 19.77 17.91
N LEU A 79 47.72 18.95 17.62
CA LEU A 79 47.84 17.76 16.77
C LEU A 79 48.14 18.09 15.30
N SER A 80 47.91 19.32 14.85
CA SER A 80 48.21 19.75 13.48
C SER A 80 49.67 20.19 13.29
N THR A 81 50.32 20.67 14.34
CA THR A 81 51.68 21.22 14.29
C THR A 81 52.68 20.44 15.11
N TYR A 82 52.20 19.51 15.94
CA TYR A 82 52.97 18.73 16.92
C TYR A 82 53.76 19.58 17.92
N LYS A 83 53.36 20.84 18.10
CA LYS A 83 53.89 21.70 19.16
C LYS A 83 53.14 21.44 20.47
N ASP A 84 53.89 21.42 21.56
CA ASP A 84 53.36 21.22 22.91
C ASP A 84 53.73 22.35 23.87
N VAL A 85 52.92 22.50 24.91
CA VAL A 85 53.11 23.45 26.01
C VAL A 85 52.76 22.76 27.31
N ASP A 86 53.68 22.79 28.26
CA ASP A 86 53.49 22.27 29.61
C ASP A 86 53.07 23.39 30.56
N GLN A 87 52.08 23.09 31.41
CA GLN A 87 51.58 23.99 32.43
C GLN A 87 51.48 23.26 33.77
N LEU A 88 52.13 23.80 34.81
CA LEU A 88 52.00 23.32 36.19
C LEU A 88 50.59 23.57 36.72
N THR A 89 50.01 22.57 37.38
CA THR A 89 48.69 22.60 38.01
C THR A 89 48.85 22.52 39.53
N CYS A 90 48.00 23.24 40.27
CA CYS A 90 48.00 23.20 41.75
C CYS A 90 47.09 22.10 42.31
N LEU A 91 46.51 21.28 41.42
CA LEU A 91 45.52 20.24 41.73
C LEU A 91 45.96 18.93 41.05
N GLY A 92 45.53 17.80 41.62
CA GLY A 92 45.73 16.49 41.01
C GLY A 92 45.10 16.38 39.61
N PRO A 93 45.48 15.36 38.84
CA PRO A 93 45.16 15.27 37.41
C PRO A 93 43.65 15.17 37.17
N GLU A 94 42.95 14.37 37.99
CA GLU A 94 41.49 14.20 37.91
C GLU A 94 40.71 15.49 38.16
N HIS A 95 41.02 16.22 39.24
CA HIS A 95 40.35 17.47 39.57
C HIS A 95 40.64 18.57 38.53
N THR A 96 41.86 18.58 37.98
CA THR A 96 42.22 19.51 36.91
C THR A 96 41.47 19.19 35.63
N ALA A 97 41.44 17.91 35.23
CA ALA A 97 40.71 17.43 34.05
C ALA A 97 39.21 17.68 34.18
N GLU A 98 38.61 17.44 35.35
CA GLU A 98 37.19 17.75 35.64
C GLU A 98 36.92 19.25 35.43
N LYS A 99 37.69 20.13 36.07
CA LYS A 99 37.50 21.58 35.92
C LYS A 99 37.68 22.04 34.47
N PHE A 100 38.68 21.48 33.78
CA PHE A 100 38.93 21.77 32.37
C PHE A 100 37.74 21.34 31.51
N LEU A 101 37.25 20.12 31.69
CA LEU A 101 36.14 19.57 30.93
C LEU A 101 34.87 20.40 31.17
N LEU A 102 34.51 20.64 32.43
CA LEU A 102 33.31 21.41 32.78
C LEU A 102 33.37 22.84 32.24
N TYR A 103 34.52 23.50 32.31
CA TYR A 103 34.67 24.86 31.76
C TYR A 103 34.46 24.94 30.24
N ASN A 104 34.89 23.91 29.51
CA ASN A 104 34.86 23.90 28.05
C ASN A 104 33.56 23.29 27.49
N LEU A 105 33.08 22.19 28.06
CA LEU A 105 31.98 21.39 27.48
C LEU A 105 30.64 21.59 28.18
N SER A 106 30.61 22.05 29.45
CA SER A 106 29.36 22.29 30.16
C SER A 106 28.76 23.66 29.82
N ARG A 107 28.41 23.87 28.55
CA ARG A 107 27.80 25.12 28.04
C ARG A 107 26.51 24.82 27.28
N GLU A 108 25.46 25.56 27.59
CA GLU A 108 24.13 25.32 27.03
C GLU A 108 24.14 25.52 25.52
N GLY A 109 23.64 24.53 24.78
CA GLY A 109 23.65 24.52 23.31
C GLY A 109 24.92 23.96 22.67
N THR A 110 25.85 23.42 23.46
CA THR A 110 27.04 22.76 22.89
C THR A 110 26.63 21.52 22.08
N HIS A 111 27.17 21.44 20.87
CA HIS A 111 26.96 20.34 19.93
C HIS A 111 28.29 19.69 19.58
N ILE A 112 28.35 18.36 19.68
CA ILE A 112 29.52 17.57 19.34
C ILE A 112 29.12 16.53 18.29
N LYS A 113 29.81 16.54 17.15
CA LYS A 113 29.50 15.60 16.08
C LYS A 113 29.99 14.18 16.40
N ASN A 114 31.21 14.03 16.91
CA ASN A 114 31.77 12.73 17.25
C ASN A 114 32.35 12.74 18.67
N VAL A 115 31.89 11.83 19.52
CA VAL A 115 32.42 11.60 20.85
C VAL A 115 32.96 10.19 20.96
N GLU A 116 34.17 10.03 21.46
CA GLU A 116 34.77 8.74 21.77
C GLU A 116 35.17 8.70 23.25
N LEU A 117 34.63 7.74 23.98
CA LEU A 117 34.90 7.47 25.39
C LEU A 117 35.58 6.12 25.51
N THR A 118 36.80 6.09 26.02
CA THR A 118 37.54 4.87 26.35
C THR A 118 37.95 4.96 27.81
N ASP A 119 37.45 4.04 28.64
CA ASP A 119 37.72 4.05 30.09
C ASP A 119 37.44 5.44 30.73
N ALA A 120 36.50 6.19 30.17
CA ALA A 120 36.32 7.61 30.49
C ALA A 120 35.92 7.83 31.95
N PRO A 121 36.39 8.93 32.58
CA PRO A 121 36.20 9.19 34.00
C PRO A 121 34.74 9.55 34.34
N GLU A 122 34.30 9.21 35.57
CA GLU A 122 32.91 9.37 36.01
C GLU A 122 32.42 10.83 36.01
N PHE A 123 33.32 11.80 36.16
CA PHE A 123 32.96 13.21 36.24
C PHE A 123 32.33 13.77 34.95
N ILE A 124 32.38 13.07 33.80
CA ILE A 124 31.66 13.50 32.60
C ILE A 124 30.14 13.54 32.81
N SER A 125 29.63 12.75 33.75
CA SER A 125 28.22 12.75 34.15
C SER A 125 27.77 14.07 34.80
N LYS A 126 28.72 14.87 35.32
CA LYS A 126 28.48 16.19 35.93
C LYS A 126 28.32 17.30 34.88
N CYS A 127 28.54 17.01 33.59
CA CYS A 127 28.32 18.01 32.55
C CYS A 127 26.84 18.42 32.48
N ILE A 128 26.56 19.60 31.96
CA ILE A 128 25.18 19.87 31.53
C ILE A 128 24.88 19.05 30.27
N PRO A 129 23.60 18.77 29.95
CA PRO A 129 23.26 17.98 28.78
C PRO A 129 23.87 18.53 27.48
N VAL A 130 24.57 17.67 26.73
CA VAL A 130 25.24 18.02 25.47
C VAL A 130 24.52 17.35 24.30
N THR A 131 24.44 18.04 23.16
CA THR A 131 23.91 17.41 21.93
C THR A 131 25.03 16.64 21.24
N ILE A 132 24.84 15.33 21.06
CA ILE A 132 25.83 14.44 20.44
C ILE A 132 25.22 13.75 19.23
N LYS A 133 25.91 13.78 18.09
CA LYS A 133 25.46 13.07 16.88
C LYS A 133 25.92 11.60 16.88
N ASN A 134 27.23 11.38 17.03
CA ASN A 134 27.84 10.06 17.04
C ASN A 134 28.60 9.84 18.34
N LEU A 135 28.35 8.73 19.02
CA LEU A 135 28.98 8.37 20.28
C LEU A 135 29.59 6.97 20.21
N ILE A 136 30.85 6.83 20.57
CA ILE A 136 31.54 5.55 20.76
C ILE A 136 31.89 5.43 22.23
N VAL A 137 31.47 4.35 22.88
CA VAL A 137 31.75 4.07 24.29
C VAL A 137 32.40 2.70 24.40
N ASN A 138 33.61 2.67 24.92
CA ASN A 138 34.37 1.46 25.19
C ASN A 138 34.77 1.45 26.67
N ARG A 139 34.53 0.33 27.35
CA ARG A 139 35.05 -0.01 28.68
C ARG A 139 34.70 0.99 29.80
N THR A 140 33.65 1.80 29.64
CA THR A 140 33.23 2.75 30.66
C THR A 140 31.72 2.70 30.92
N ALA A 141 31.36 2.92 32.18
CA ALA A 141 29.98 3.14 32.61
C ALA A 141 29.63 4.63 32.71
N ALA A 142 30.58 5.52 32.44
CA ALA A 142 30.37 6.96 32.45
C ALA A 142 29.79 7.42 31.11
N TRP A 143 28.75 8.27 31.16
CA TRP A 143 28.08 8.81 29.98
C TRP A 143 27.92 10.32 30.11
N PHE A 144 28.00 11.03 28.99
CA PHE A 144 27.51 12.39 28.93
C PHE A 144 26.00 12.41 29.14
N PRO A 145 25.46 13.35 29.95
CA PRO A 145 24.04 13.60 29.96
C PRO A 145 23.63 14.15 28.59
N THR A 146 22.50 13.67 28.07
CA THR A 146 21.91 14.13 26.81
C THR A 146 20.42 14.30 26.99
N ASN A 147 19.83 15.29 26.34
CA ASN A 147 18.39 15.58 26.37
C ASN A 147 17.71 15.31 25.02
N ILE A 148 18.50 15.00 23.99
CA ILE A 148 18.05 14.71 22.62
C ILE A 148 18.58 13.32 22.24
N PRO A 149 17.79 12.50 21.52
CA PRO A 149 18.24 11.26 20.90
C PRO A 149 19.58 11.39 20.16
N ILE A 150 20.58 10.59 20.55
CA ILE A 150 21.81 10.43 19.78
C ILE A 150 21.50 9.63 18.50
N GLU A 151 22.02 10.08 17.36
CA GLU A 151 21.77 9.43 16.08
C GLU A 151 22.44 8.06 16.00
N ASN A 152 23.74 7.99 16.29
CA ASN A 152 24.51 6.76 16.21
C ASN A 152 25.29 6.51 17.50
N VAL A 153 25.06 5.37 18.15
CA VAL A 153 25.80 4.95 19.34
C VAL A 153 26.50 3.62 19.07
N LYS A 154 27.79 3.54 19.38
CA LYS A 154 28.58 2.32 19.30
C LYS A 154 29.08 1.96 20.70
N VAL A 155 28.74 0.76 21.17
CA VAL A 155 29.12 0.25 22.49
C VAL A 155 29.86 -1.07 22.37
N ASP A 156 30.74 -1.36 23.31
CA ASP A 156 31.49 -2.62 23.38
C ASP A 156 30.76 -3.74 24.13
N THR A 157 29.68 -3.44 24.85
CA THR A 157 28.84 -4.43 25.52
C THR A 157 27.39 -3.95 25.72
N THR A 158 26.51 -4.84 26.19
CA THR A 158 25.13 -4.50 26.57
C THR A 158 25.12 -3.82 27.93
N VAL A 159 24.79 -2.53 27.96
CA VAL A 159 24.70 -1.74 29.20
C VAL A 159 23.33 -1.09 29.38
N ARG A 160 22.92 -0.90 30.64
CA ARG A 160 21.74 -0.10 30.97
C ARG A 160 22.15 1.35 31.09
N ALA A 161 21.88 2.13 30.06
CA ALA A 161 22.04 3.58 30.06
C ALA A 161 20.78 4.22 29.44
N ASP A 162 20.26 5.27 30.07
CA ASP A 162 19.07 5.97 29.55
C ASP A 162 19.33 6.58 28.17
N THR A 163 20.56 6.98 27.89
CA THR A 163 21.02 7.42 26.56
C THR A 163 20.74 6.37 25.47
N LEU A 164 20.89 5.07 25.76
CA LEU A 164 20.61 4.00 24.80
C LEU A 164 19.12 3.79 24.57
N LYS A 165 18.26 4.10 25.56
CA LYS A 165 16.80 4.04 25.36
C LYS A 165 16.31 5.09 24.37
N MET A 166 17.03 6.21 24.23
CA MET A 166 16.67 7.30 23.34
C MET A 166 17.46 7.30 22.02
N ALA A 167 18.50 6.48 21.87
CA ALA A 167 19.33 6.45 20.67
C ALA A 167 18.56 5.92 19.45
N LYS A 168 18.81 6.48 18.25
CA LYS A 168 18.19 6.00 17.00
C LYS A 168 18.81 4.68 16.53
N HIS A 169 20.13 4.67 16.36
CA HIS A 169 20.87 3.52 15.86
C HIS A 169 21.96 3.11 16.85
N VAL A 170 21.92 1.86 17.30
CA VAL A 170 22.90 1.30 18.24
C VAL A 170 23.66 0.15 17.58
N THR A 171 24.98 0.18 17.66
CA THR A 171 25.86 -0.92 17.25
C THR A 171 26.61 -1.46 18.47
N VAL A 172 26.56 -2.77 18.69
CA VAL A 172 27.23 -3.44 19.80
C VAL A 172 28.35 -4.34 19.26
N LYS A 173 29.61 -4.01 19.62
CA LYS A 173 30.85 -4.69 19.19
C LYS A 173 31.12 -6.01 19.94
N ILE A 174 30.65 -6.10 21.19
CA ILE A 174 30.62 -7.25 22.10
C ILE A 174 31.89 -8.12 22.17
N TYR A 175 32.60 -7.97 23.29
CA TYR A 175 33.63 -8.91 23.78
C TYR A 175 33.09 -9.92 24.82
N SER A 176 31.80 -9.86 25.19
CA SER A 176 31.18 -10.62 26.29
C SER A 176 29.84 -11.28 25.91
N ARG A 177 29.11 -11.89 26.85
CA ARG A 177 27.81 -12.52 26.56
C ARG A 177 26.72 -11.45 26.40
N ILE A 178 25.88 -11.59 25.37
CA ILE A 178 24.74 -10.71 25.11
C ILE A 178 23.70 -10.88 26.21
N ASN A 179 23.39 -9.79 26.92
CA ASN A 179 22.28 -9.75 27.86
C ASN A 179 21.01 -9.25 27.14
N THR A 180 20.10 -10.19 26.86
CA THR A 180 18.83 -9.95 26.17
C THR A 180 17.80 -9.22 27.03
N ASP A 181 17.89 -9.28 28.37
CA ASP A 181 17.05 -8.45 29.27
C ASP A 181 17.32 -6.98 28.98
N ILE A 182 18.58 -6.58 29.06
CA ILE A 182 19.01 -5.20 28.81
C ILE A 182 18.71 -4.77 27.37
N LEU A 183 19.06 -5.63 26.40
CA LEU A 183 18.86 -5.32 24.98
C LEU A 183 17.39 -5.09 24.63
N SER A 184 16.49 -5.83 25.27
CA SER A 184 15.05 -5.73 25.04
C SER A 184 14.43 -4.46 25.61
N GLU A 185 15.11 -3.72 26.50
CA GLU A 185 14.67 -2.45 27.08
C GLU A 185 14.91 -1.26 26.12
N TRP A 186 15.80 -1.38 25.13
CA TRP A 186 16.17 -0.27 24.25
C TRP A 186 15.08 0.07 23.21
N ASN A 187 14.72 1.35 23.11
CA ASN A 187 13.69 1.87 22.19
C ASN A 187 14.28 2.43 20.87
N CYS A 188 15.30 1.75 20.34
CA CYS A 188 16.00 2.18 19.13
C CYS A 188 15.27 1.78 17.85
N GLU A 189 15.42 2.61 16.80
CA GLU A 189 14.97 2.29 15.44
C GLU A 189 15.79 1.12 14.85
N SER A 190 17.07 1.02 15.16
CA SER A 190 17.86 -0.14 14.77
C SER A 190 18.93 -0.51 15.78
N ILE A 191 19.08 -1.81 16.03
CA ILE A 191 20.13 -2.41 16.82
C ILE A 191 20.94 -3.34 15.90
N ARG A 192 22.25 -3.14 15.84
CA ARG A 192 23.19 -4.01 15.15
C ARG A 192 24.09 -4.69 16.18
N ILE A 193 24.13 -6.01 16.19
CA ILE A 193 25.05 -6.80 16.98
C ILE A 193 26.12 -7.35 16.04
N GLU A 194 27.37 -6.91 16.24
CA GLU A 194 28.51 -7.37 15.42
C GLU A 194 28.98 -8.77 15.87
N SER A 195 28.70 -9.17 17.11
CA SER A 195 28.95 -10.53 17.59
C SER A 195 27.83 -11.52 17.21
N GLY A 196 28.15 -12.82 17.25
CA GLY A 196 27.16 -13.88 17.09
C GLY A 196 26.07 -13.85 18.18
N MET A 197 24.80 -13.97 17.78
CA MET A 197 23.67 -14.33 18.65
C MET A 197 23.31 -15.80 18.46
N SER A 198 23.02 -16.52 19.55
CA SER A 198 22.45 -17.87 19.49
C SER A 198 20.94 -17.81 19.19
N SER A 199 20.37 -18.92 18.70
CA SER A 199 18.92 -19.00 18.45
C SER A 199 18.08 -18.75 19.71
N GLU A 200 18.56 -19.19 20.88
CA GLU A 200 17.90 -18.95 22.17
C GLU A 200 17.88 -17.46 22.52
N GLN A 201 18.99 -16.74 22.29
CA GLN A 201 19.07 -15.31 22.55
C GLN A 201 18.15 -14.50 21.63
N VAL A 202 18.06 -14.88 20.35
CA VAL A 202 17.13 -14.24 19.42
C VAL A 202 15.68 -14.50 19.82
N ALA A 203 15.35 -15.75 20.16
CA ALA A 203 13.99 -16.11 20.59
C ALA A 203 13.58 -15.38 21.88
N ASP A 204 14.45 -15.36 22.89
CA ASP A 204 14.21 -14.67 24.15
C ASP A 204 14.04 -13.15 23.94
N TYR A 205 14.87 -12.53 23.11
CA TYR A 205 14.71 -11.13 22.72
C TYR A 205 13.35 -10.87 22.05
N CYS A 206 12.97 -11.68 21.07
CA CYS A 206 11.69 -11.56 20.37
C CYS A 206 10.50 -11.70 21.33
N ASN A 207 10.55 -12.65 22.26
CA ASN A 207 9.50 -12.90 23.26
C ASN A 207 9.33 -11.75 24.26
N LYS A 208 10.43 -11.06 24.61
CA LYS A 208 10.37 -9.87 25.47
C LYS A 208 9.81 -8.67 24.72
N VAL A 209 10.29 -8.47 23.49
CA VAL A 209 9.86 -7.37 22.62
C VAL A 209 8.39 -7.47 22.23
N SER A 210 7.88 -8.68 21.94
CA SER A 210 6.49 -8.87 21.46
C SER A 210 5.44 -8.43 22.48
N LYS A 211 5.82 -8.33 23.76
CA LYS A 211 4.98 -7.89 24.87
C LYS A 211 5.01 -6.37 25.07
N ARG A 212 5.87 -5.64 24.34
CA ARG A 212 6.03 -4.19 24.46
C ARG A 212 5.14 -3.46 23.46
N THR A 213 4.48 -2.40 23.93
CA THR A 213 3.62 -1.52 23.11
C THR A 213 4.27 -0.19 22.77
N ASP A 214 5.41 0.13 23.38
CA ASP A 214 6.09 1.43 23.29
C ASP A 214 7.22 1.46 22.24
N ARG A 215 7.41 0.37 21.49
CA ARG A 215 8.51 0.25 20.54
C ARG A 215 8.22 0.98 19.22
N PRO A 216 9.18 1.72 18.64
CA PRO A 216 8.99 2.39 17.36
C PRO A 216 8.61 1.43 16.22
N ILE A 217 7.64 1.82 15.40
CA ILE A 217 7.26 1.07 14.18
C ILE A 217 8.46 1.02 13.23
N GLY A 218 8.74 -0.17 12.68
CA GLY A 218 9.86 -0.38 11.77
C GLY A 218 11.20 -0.67 12.45
N SER A 219 11.21 -0.80 13.78
CA SER A 219 12.40 -1.17 14.56
C SER A 219 13.04 -2.47 14.07
N ARG A 220 14.38 -2.52 14.03
CA ARG A 220 15.12 -3.69 13.52
C ARG A 220 16.19 -4.17 14.49
N LEU A 221 16.31 -5.49 14.62
CA LEU A 221 17.51 -6.15 15.16
C LEU A 221 18.25 -6.82 14.00
N MET A 222 19.53 -6.49 13.84
CA MET A 222 20.45 -7.13 12.90
C MET A 222 21.56 -7.77 13.73
N ALA A 223 21.76 -9.08 13.59
CA ALA A 223 22.82 -9.78 14.30
C ALA A 223 23.46 -10.81 13.38
N VAL A 224 24.76 -11.07 13.60
CA VAL A 224 25.37 -12.29 13.09
C VAL A 224 24.73 -13.45 13.84
N HIS A 225 24.16 -14.43 13.15
CA HIS A 225 23.51 -15.57 13.78
C HIS A 225 24.34 -16.84 13.53
N VAL A 226 24.56 -17.62 14.60
CA VAL A 226 25.26 -18.90 14.55
C VAL A 226 24.40 -19.89 15.33
N PRO A 227 23.85 -20.97 14.72
CA PRO A 227 24.06 -21.55 13.37
C PRO A 227 23.38 -20.76 12.23
N PRO A 228 23.34 -21.22 10.95
CA PRO A 228 22.64 -20.49 9.87
C PRO A 228 21.17 -20.17 10.18
N VAL A 229 20.68 -19.03 9.68
CA VAL A 229 19.34 -18.47 9.92
C VAL A 229 18.20 -19.45 9.63
N LYS A 230 18.39 -20.42 8.72
CA LYS A 230 17.41 -21.48 8.46
C LYS A 230 17.01 -22.24 9.74
N HIS A 231 17.99 -22.58 10.58
CA HIS A 231 17.71 -23.24 11.86
C HIS A 231 16.92 -22.36 12.83
N LEU A 232 17.07 -21.04 12.75
CA LEU A 232 16.28 -20.10 13.57
C LEU A 232 14.82 -20.04 13.08
N ILE A 233 14.62 -20.01 11.76
CA ILE A 233 13.27 -20.00 11.15
C ILE A 233 12.52 -21.28 11.53
N ASP A 234 13.19 -22.43 11.56
CA ASP A 234 12.59 -23.69 12.01
C ASP A 234 12.37 -23.73 13.54
N PHE A 235 13.25 -23.09 14.31
CA PHE A 235 13.21 -23.11 15.78
C PHE A 235 12.15 -22.20 16.38
N LEU A 236 11.94 -20.98 15.85
CA LEU A 236 11.03 -20.00 16.44
C LEU A 236 9.55 -20.47 16.52
N PRO A 237 8.97 -21.10 15.48
CA PRO A 237 7.62 -21.66 15.54
C PRO A 237 7.47 -22.79 16.57
N SER A 238 8.56 -23.50 16.89
CA SER A 238 8.56 -24.60 17.88
C SER A 238 8.53 -24.12 19.33
N LYS A 239 8.78 -22.82 19.58
CA LYS A 239 8.93 -22.24 20.93
C LYS A 239 7.77 -21.34 21.37
N GLU A 240 6.96 -20.78 20.45
CA GLU A 240 5.71 -20.03 20.73
C GLU A 240 5.04 -19.56 19.41
N TYR A 241 3.88 -18.89 19.48
CA TYR A 241 2.95 -18.33 18.46
C TYR A 241 3.52 -17.56 17.23
N ALA A 242 4.71 -17.89 16.74
CA ALA A 242 5.29 -17.35 15.52
C ALA A 242 4.69 -18.07 14.30
N ARG A 243 4.28 -17.30 13.30
CA ARG A 243 3.92 -17.82 11.97
C ARG A 243 5.02 -17.42 11.00
N GLU A 244 5.51 -18.39 10.22
CA GLU A 244 6.33 -18.07 9.07
C GLU A 244 5.50 -17.26 8.07
N THR A 245 6.00 -16.10 7.67
CA THR A 245 5.31 -15.24 6.70
C THR A 245 6.29 -14.73 5.66
N MET A 246 5.91 -14.84 4.38
CA MET A 246 6.64 -14.15 3.32
C MET A 246 6.32 -12.66 3.38
N LEU A 247 7.37 -11.85 3.56
CA LEU A 247 7.29 -10.39 3.54
C LEU A 247 7.39 -9.93 2.09
N ASN A 248 6.24 -9.72 1.43
CA ASN A 248 6.22 -9.09 0.11
C ASN A 248 6.18 -7.55 0.25
N ASP A 249 6.75 -6.80 -0.70
CA ASP A 249 6.97 -5.35 -0.61
C ASP A 249 5.69 -4.55 -0.28
N MET A 250 4.52 -5.04 -0.70
CA MET A 250 3.22 -4.45 -0.40
C MET A 250 2.86 -4.53 1.10
N LYS A 251 3.18 -5.64 1.78
CA LYS A 251 2.99 -5.75 3.24
C LYS A 251 3.93 -4.81 4.00
N ARG A 252 5.14 -4.62 3.48
CA ARG A 252 6.10 -3.65 4.01
C ARG A 252 5.58 -2.21 3.83
N LEU A 253 5.02 -1.89 2.68
CA LEU A 253 4.37 -0.60 2.40
C LEU A 253 3.17 -0.36 3.34
N HIS A 254 2.30 -1.36 3.51
CA HIS A 254 1.13 -1.28 4.40
C HIS A 254 1.52 -1.13 5.87
N ALA A 255 2.60 -1.77 6.31
CA ALA A 255 3.14 -1.61 7.65
C ALA A 255 3.82 -0.24 7.86
N MET A 256 4.50 0.28 6.84
CA MET A 256 5.17 1.58 6.89
C MET A 256 4.18 2.76 6.76
N CYS A 257 3.06 2.56 6.07
CA CYS A 257 2.06 3.60 5.87
C CYS A 257 0.64 3.02 5.97
N PRO A 258 0.08 2.91 7.19
CA PRO A 258 -1.30 2.44 7.41
C PRO A 258 -2.35 3.28 6.67
N ALA A 259 -2.04 4.55 6.36
CA ALA A 259 -2.88 5.41 5.54
C ALA A 259 -3.04 4.89 4.11
N ILE A 260 -2.01 4.27 3.52
CA ILE A 260 -2.11 3.64 2.18
C ILE A 260 -3.09 2.48 2.21
N ARG A 261 -3.05 1.63 3.25
CA ARG A 261 -4.02 0.54 3.42
C ARG A 261 -5.46 1.09 3.49
N LYS A 262 -5.67 2.17 4.23
CA LYS A 262 -7.00 2.82 4.34
C LYS A 262 -7.44 3.50 3.04
N MET A 263 -6.51 4.04 2.26
CA MET A 263 -6.78 4.58 0.92
C MET A 263 -7.11 3.47 -0.07
N GLU A 264 -6.34 2.38 -0.06
CA GLU A 264 -6.55 1.22 -0.92
C GLU A 264 -7.95 0.63 -0.72
N GLU A 265 -8.42 0.52 0.53
CA GLU A 265 -9.79 0.05 0.84
C GLU A 265 -10.91 0.85 0.14
N ASN A 266 -10.65 2.09 -0.28
CA ASN A 266 -11.62 2.97 -0.92
C ASN A 266 -11.33 3.29 -2.39
N LEU A 267 -10.18 2.89 -2.93
CA LEU A 267 -9.82 3.20 -4.31
C LEU A 267 -10.57 2.28 -5.29
N PRO A 268 -11.24 2.84 -6.31
CA PRO A 268 -11.88 2.05 -7.35
C PRO A 268 -10.84 1.31 -8.19
N TYR A 269 -11.23 0.16 -8.73
CA TYR A 269 -10.39 -0.56 -9.68
C TYR A 269 -10.79 -0.26 -11.13
N HIS A 270 -9.80 -0.32 -12.02
CA HIS A 270 -9.99 -0.40 -13.46
C HIS A 270 -9.50 -1.76 -13.93
N LEU A 271 -10.43 -2.71 -14.02
CA LEU A 271 -10.14 -4.11 -14.34
C LEU A 271 -10.39 -4.40 -15.82
N GLU A 272 -9.53 -5.22 -16.42
CA GLU A 272 -9.67 -5.65 -17.81
C GLU A 272 -10.63 -6.85 -17.91
N LEU A 273 -10.53 -7.79 -16.95
CA LEU A 273 -11.32 -9.02 -16.96
C LEU A 273 -11.72 -9.47 -15.55
N VAL A 274 -13.00 -9.81 -15.39
CA VAL A 274 -13.50 -10.59 -14.25
C VAL A 274 -14.27 -11.80 -14.74
N LYS A 275 -13.87 -13.00 -14.30
CA LYS A 275 -14.56 -14.25 -14.61
C LYS A 275 -15.04 -14.93 -13.35
N LEU A 276 -16.28 -15.40 -13.33
CA LEU A 276 -16.88 -16.11 -12.20
C LEU A 276 -17.57 -17.37 -12.66
N ILE A 277 -17.18 -18.49 -12.07
CA ILE A 277 -17.71 -19.81 -12.37
C ILE A 277 -18.05 -20.53 -11.08
N SER A 278 -19.32 -20.93 -10.91
CA SER A 278 -19.69 -21.87 -9.83
C SER A 278 -19.74 -23.28 -10.38
N MET A 279 -19.16 -24.23 -9.64
CA MET A 279 -19.13 -25.64 -10.00
C MET A 279 -20.10 -26.46 -9.14
N ALA A 280 -20.59 -27.57 -9.68
CA ALA A 280 -21.59 -28.43 -9.04
C ALA A 280 -21.16 -29.05 -7.69
N ARG A 281 -19.86 -29.01 -7.33
CA ARG A 281 -19.31 -29.55 -6.07
C ARG A 281 -18.93 -28.44 -5.07
N ASN A 282 -19.71 -27.36 -4.99
CA ASN A 282 -19.49 -26.20 -4.10
C ASN A 282 -18.15 -25.47 -4.29
N GLY A 283 -17.48 -25.70 -5.43
CA GLY A 283 -16.26 -24.99 -5.79
C GLY A 283 -16.60 -23.71 -6.55
N ILE A 284 -15.93 -22.60 -6.22
CA ILE A 284 -16.07 -21.33 -6.94
C ILE A 284 -14.73 -20.96 -7.52
N ILE A 285 -14.71 -20.72 -8.83
CA ILE A 285 -13.55 -20.19 -9.54
C ILE A 285 -13.83 -18.73 -9.87
N MET A 286 -12.89 -17.87 -9.52
CA MET A 286 -12.90 -16.46 -9.85
C MET A 286 -11.59 -16.12 -10.53
N SER A 287 -11.62 -15.37 -11.63
CA SER A 287 -10.42 -14.73 -12.17
C SER A 287 -10.60 -13.22 -12.15
N ILE A 288 -9.57 -12.51 -11.73
CA ILE A 288 -9.48 -11.04 -11.79
C ILE A 288 -8.16 -10.73 -12.47
N ASP A 289 -8.25 -10.19 -13.69
CA ASP A 289 -7.12 -9.95 -14.60
C ASP A 289 -6.19 -11.17 -14.68
N SER A 290 -4.95 -11.06 -14.21
CA SER A 290 -3.92 -12.12 -14.29
C SER A 290 -3.92 -13.11 -13.13
N PHE A 291 -4.92 -13.05 -12.24
CA PHE A 291 -5.02 -13.93 -11.08
C PHE A 291 -6.26 -14.79 -11.14
N SER A 292 -6.10 -16.09 -10.93
CA SER A 292 -7.20 -17.01 -10.64
C SER A 292 -7.24 -17.37 -9.17
N PHE A 293 -8.46 -17.51 -8.68
CA PHE A 293 -8.80 -17.85 -7.31
C PHE A 293 -9.73 -19.05 -7.36
N TYR A 294 -9.39 -20.09 -6.60
CA TYR A 294 -10.23 -21.26 -6.46
C TYR A 294 -10.60 -21.43 -4.98
N PHE A 295 -11.89 -21.52 -4.71
CA PHE A 295 -12.43 -21.74 -3.37
C PHE A 295 -13.12 -23.10 -3.35
N TRP A 296 -12.69 -24.00 -2.47
CA TRP A 296 -13.27 -25.35 -2.40
C TRP A 296 -13.10 -25.98 -1.03
N GLU A 297 -13.78 -27.10 -0.83
CA GLU A 297 -13.68 -27.93 0.37
C GLU A 297 -12.99 -29.25 0.00
N HIS A 298 -11.77 -29.46 0.48
CA HIS A 298 -11.04 -30.73 0.38
C HIS A 298 -10.02 -30.82 1.51
N GLU A 299 -10.28 -31.69 2.49
CA GLU A 299 -9.53 -31.76 3.76
C GLU A 299 -9.55 -30.43 4.53
N GLY A 300 -10.72 -29.77 4.54
CA GLY A 300 -10.95 -28.44 5.07
C GLY A 300 -11.27 -27.42 3.99
N ASN A 301 -11.68 -26.22 4.40
CA ASN A 301 -12.00 -25.13 3.47
C ASN A 301 -10.70 -24.43 3.03
N LYS A 302 -10.50 -24.32 1.72
CA LYS A 302 -9.26 -23.81 1.13
C LYS A 302 -9.53 -22.72 0.09
N MET A 303 -8.54 -21.84 -0.06
CA MET A 303 -8.44 -20.85 -1.13
C MET A 303 -7.08 -20.98 -1.80
N LEU A 304 -7.04 -21.22 -3.11
CA LEU A 304 -5.85 -21.15 -3.95
C LEU A 304 -5.89 -19.85 -4.72
N MET A 305 -4.78 -19.12 -4.71
CA MET A 305 -4.54 -18.06 -5.68
C MET A 305 -3.40 -18.47 -6.58
N THR A 306 -3.60 -18.36 -7.89
CA THR A 306 -2.60 -18.64 -8.91
C THR A 306 -2.38 -17.37 -9.72
N ASN A 307 -1.12 -16.98 -9.87
CA ASN A 307 -0.74 -15.96 -10.85
C ASN A 307 -0.62 -16.65 -12.22
N GLU A 308 -1.52 -16.33 -13.14
CA GLU A 308 -1.57 -16.96 -14.47
C GLU A 308 -0.39 -16.56 -15.36
N CYS A 309 0.31 -15.45 -15.06
CA CYS A 309 1.51 -15.05 -15.81
C CYS A 309 2.76 -15.80 -15.38
N THR A 310 2.86 -16.20 -14.10
CA THR A 310 4.06 -16.86 -13.56
C THR A 310 3.85 -18.31 -13.17
N GLU A 311 2.62 -18.81 -13.25
CA GLU A 311 2.18 -20.15 -12.82
C GLU A 311 2.47 -20.45 -11.33
N ASN A 312 2.77 -19.42 -10.53
CA ASN A 312 3.01 -19.58 -9.10
C ASN A 312 1.67 -19.57 -8.36
N SER A 313 1.52 -20.49 -7.42
CA SER A 313 0.30 -20.62 -6.62
C SER A 313 0.56 -20.57 -5.12
N VAL A 314 -0.41 -20.04 -4.38
CA VAL A 314 -0.40 -19.97 -2.92
C VAL A 314 -1.73 -20.50 -2.41
N GLU A 315 -1.66 -21.50 -1.52
CA GLU A 315 -2.82 -22.09 -0.86
C GLU A 315 -2.98 -21.56 0.57
N TRP A 316 -4.21 -21.24 0.96
CA TRP A 316 -4.57 -20.86 2.32
C TRP A 316 -5.71 -21.72 2.87
N LEU A 317 -5.60 -22.09 4.13
CA LEU A 317 -6.73 -22.61 4.92
C LEU A 317 -7.61 -21.44 5.36
N THR A 318 -8.92 -21.59 5.17
CA THR A 318 -9.94 -20.64 5.60
C THR A 318 -10.86 -21.27 6.66
N CYS A 319 -11.29 -20.48 7.65
CA CYS A 319 -12.32 -20.92 8.60
C CYS A 319 -13.75 -20.77 8.05
N LEU A 320 -13.91 -20.12 6.91
CA LEU A 320 -15.18 -19.91 6.22
C LEU A 320 -15.37 -20.99 5.15
N GLY A 321 -16.64 -21.40 4.95
CA GLY A 321 -17.00 -22.25 3.81
C GLY A 321 -16.68 -21.57 2.46
N PRO A 322 -16.49 -22.35 1.37
CA PRO A 322 -16.03 -21.83 0.08
C PRO A 322 -16.87 -20.67 -0.45
N GLU A 323 -18.19 -20.79 -0.37
CA GLU A 323 -19.13 -19.75 -0.82
C GLU A 323 -19.00 -18.44 -0.02
N GLN A 324 -18.93 -18.54 1.31
CA GLN A 324 -18.76 -17.38 2.18
C GLN A 324 -17.40 -16.71 2.00
N ALA A 325 -16.36 -17.51 1.78
CA ALA A 325 -15.02 -17.00 1.50
C ALA A 325 -14.99 -16.25 0.16
N ALA A 326 -15.56 -16.85 -0.89
CA ALA A 326 -15.66 -16.24 -2.21
C ALA A 326 -16.52 -14.98 -2.19
N GLU A 327 -17.66 -14.98 -1.49
CA GLU A 327 -18.52 -13.81 -1.32
C GLU A 327 -17.74 -12.66 -0.66
N LYS A 328 -17.11 -12.90 0.49
CA LYS A 328 -16.34 -11.85 1.18
C LYS A 328 -15.18 -11.35 0.35
N PHE A 329 -14.49 -12.25 -0.35
CA PHE A 329 -13.38 -11.89 -1.23
C PHE A 329 -13.87 -11.00 -2.37
N LEU A 330 -14.95 -11.39 -3.05
CA LEU A 330 -15.52 -10.64 -4.16
C LEU A 330 -16.00 -9.26 -3.72
N LEU A 331 -16.78 -9.19 -2.63
CA LEU A 331 -17.32 -7.93 -2.13
C LEU A 331 -16.19 -6.98 -1.69
N TYR A 332 -15.12 -7.49 -1.07
CA TYR A 332 -13.99 -6.65 -0.66
C TYR A 332 -13.26 -5.98 -1.84
N HIS A 333 -13.13 -6.70 -2.96
CA HIS A 333 -12.39 -6.19 -4.12
C HIS A 333 -13.30 -5.43 -5.09
N LEU A 334 -14.49 -5.92 -5.39
CA LEU A 334 -15.33 -5.36 -6.45
C LEU A 334 -16.33 -4.31 -5.93
N SER A 335 -16.74 -4.34 -4.66
CA SER A 335 -17.73 -3.39 -4.14
C SER A 335 -17.12 -2.04 -3.74
N ARG A 336 -16.45 -1.36 -4.68
CA ARG A 336 -15.84 -0.03 -4.47
C ARG A 336 -16.39 0.99 -5.44
N LYS A 337 -16.76 2.17 -4.92
CA LYS A 337 -17.49 3.17 -5.71
C LYS A 337 -16.62 3.69 -6.84
N GLY A 338 -17.10 3.55 -8.08
CA GLY A 338 -16.38 3.95 -9.29
C GLY A 338 -15.54 2.83 -9.92
N THR A 339 -15.61 1.59 -9.40
CA THR A 339 -14.98 0.44 -10.06
C THR A 339 -15.56 0.25 -11.46
N HIS A 340 -14.65 0.13 -12.43
CA HIS A 340 -14.97 -0.09 -13.84
C HIS A 340 -14.34 -1.40 -14.30
N ILE A 341 -15.14 -2.25 -14.93
CA ILE A 341 -14.70 -3.55 -15.46
C ILE A 341 -14.99 -3.59 -16.96
N LYS A 342 -13.95 -3.84 -17.76
CA LYS A 342 -14.11 -3.86 -19.22
C LYS A 342 -14.82 -5.13 -19.70
N ASN A 343 -14.46 -6.31 -19.18
CA ASN A 343 -15.07 -7.58 -19.56
C ASN A 343 -15.46 -8.39 -18.33
N VAL A 344 -16.70 -8.84 -18.28
CA VAL A 344 -17.21 -9.73 -17.23
C VAL A 344 -17.76 -11.00 -17.86
N GLU A 345 -17.32 -12.16 -17.37
CA GLU A 345 -17.82 -13.47 -17.77
C GLU A 345 -18.41 -14.21 -16.58
N LEU A 346 -19.72 -14.47 -16.63
CA LEU A 346 -20.45 -15.24 -15.63
C LEU A 346 -20.85 -16.59 -16.25
N THR A 347 -20.47 -17.69 -15.62
CA THR A 347 -20.92 -19.04 -16.01
C THR A 347 -21.41 -19.78 -14.78
N ALA A 348 -22.71 -20.03 -14.69
CA ALA A 348 -23.33 -20.45 -13.43
C ALA A 348 -22.91 -19.51 -12.28
N GLY A 349 -22.89 -18.21 -12.54
CA GLY A 349 -22.41 -17.19 -11.59
C GLY A 349 -23.16 -17.25 -10.26
N PRO A 350 -22.47 -17.06 -9.12
CA PRO A 350 -23.05 -17.21 -7.79
C PRO A 350 -24.02 -16.07 -7.44
N GLU A 351 -25.05 -16.35 -6.65
CA GLU A 351 -26.11 -15.38 -6.34
C GLU A 351 -25.61 -14.14 -5.59
N PHE A 352 -24.55 -14.28 -4.79
CA PHE A 352 -24.01 -13.19 -3.99
C PHE A 352 -23.44 -12.02 -4.79
N ILE A 353 -23.20 -12.16 -6.11
CA ILE A 353 -22.76 -11.02 -6.95
C ILE A 353 -23.80 -9.89 -6.97
N SER A 354 -25.08 -10.22 -6.75
CA SER A 354 -26.17 -9.25 -6.63
C SER A 354 -26.04 -8.32 -5.41
N LYS A 355 -25.22 -8.71 -4.41
CA LYS A 355 -24.94 -7.92 -3.21
C LYS A 355 -23.85 -6.86 -3.43
N CYS A 356 -23.20 -6.84 -4.60
CA CYS A 356 -22.23 -5.81 -4.92
C CYS A 356 -22.91 -4.44 -4.94
N ILE A 357 -22.16 -3.39 -4.62
CA ILE A 357 -22.62 -2.05 -5.00
C ILE A 357 -22.60 -1.95 -6.54
N PRO A 358 -23.39 -1.04 -7.14
CA PRO A 358 -23.40 -0.87 -8.59
C PRO A 358 -22.00 -0.62 -9.17
N VAL A 359 -21.64 -1.40 -10.19
CA VAL A 359 -20.36 -1.33 -10.90
C VAL A 359 -20.57 -0.93 -12.36
N THR A 360 -19.62 -0.23 -12.95
CA THR A 360 -19.65 0.08 -14.39
C THR A 360 -19.04 -1.09 -15.16
N ILE A 361 -19.80 -1.67 -16.09
CA ILE A 361 -19.36 -2.80 -16.91
C ILE A 361 -19.51 -2.43 -18.38
N LYS A 362 -18.45 -2.64 -19.17
CA LYS A 362 -18.51 -2.39 -20.62
C LYS A 362 -19.07 -3.59 -21.39
N ASN A 363 -18.49 -4.77 -21.21
CA ASN A 363 -18.89 -6.00 -21.86
C ASN A 363 -19.26 -7.06 -20.82
N LEU A 364 -20.42 -7.69 -20.97
CA LEU A 364 -20.92 -8.70 -20.04
C LEU A 364 -21.38 -9.96 -20.79
N ILE A 365 -20.87 -11.12 -20.40
CA ILE A 365 -21.30 -12.43 -20.88
C ILE A 365 -21.91 -13.17 -19.70
N VAL A 366 -23.18 -13.57 -19.81
CA VAL A 366 -23.91 -14.28 -18.76
C VAL A 366 -24.42 -15.60 -19.31
N ASN A 367 -23.90 -16.69 -18.77
CA ASN A 367 -24.31 -18.04 -19.13
C ASN A 367 -24.82 -18.78 -17.89
N ARG A 368 -25.96 -19.47 -18.04
CA ARG A 368 -26.50 -20.44 -17.07
C ARG A 368 -26.67 -19.89 -15.65
N THR A 369 -26.99 -18.61 -15.50
CA THR A 369 -27.24 -18.00 -14.19
C THR A 369 -28.32 -16.93 -14.24
N ALA A 370 -29.07 -16.83 -13.15
CA ALA A 370 -30.01 -15.75 -12.89
C ALA A 370 -29.38 -14.63 -12.04
N ALA A 371 -28.12 -14.77 -11.62
CA ALA A 371 -27.41 -13.77 -10.84
C ALA A 371 -26.82 -12.69 -11.75
N TRP A 372 -26.98 -11.43 -11.38
CA TRP A 372 -26.51 -10.27 -12.14
C TRP A 372 -25.77 -9.29 -11.24
N PHE A 373 -24.73 -8.66 -11.77
CA PHE A 373 -24.14 -7.48 -11.14
C PHE A 373 -25.13 -6.32 -11.19
N PRO A 374 -25.32 -5.60 -10.08
CA PRO A 374 -25.97 -4.30 -10.12
C PRO A 374 -25.13 -3.34 -10.97
N THR A 375 -25.76 -2.63 -11.90
CA THR A 375 -25.12 -1.63 -12.76
C THR A 375 -25.91 -0.33 -12.65
N ASN A 376 -25.20 0.80 -12.68
CA ASN A 376 -25.79 2.15 -12.65
C ASN A 376 -25.77 2.81 -14.03
N GLU A 377 -24.96 2.29 -14.95
CA GLU A 377 -24.82 2.78 -16.32
C GLU A 377 -25.16 1.66 -17.32
N PRO A 378 -25.71 2.01 -18.50
CA PRO A 378 -25.89 1.09 -19.62
C PRO A 378 -24.62 0.28 -19.93
N VAL A 379 -24.75 -1.06 -19.95
CA VAL A 379 -23.69 -1.94 -20.46
C VAL A 379 -23.67 -1.84 -21.98
N ASP A 380 -22.50 -1.63 -22.58
CA ASP A 380 -22.36 -1.46 -24.04
C ASP A 380 -22.75 -2.76 -24.77
N LEU A 381 -22.21 -3.90 -24.33
CA LEU A 381 -22.46 -5.20 -24.96
C LEU A 381 -22.79 -6.27 -23.92
N VAL A 382 -23.96 -6.89 -24.05
CA VAL A 382 -24.38 -8.03 -23.24
C VAL A 382 -24.60 -9.26 -24.11
N LYS A 383 -24.03 -10.41 -23.73
CA LYS A 383 -24.31 -11.71 -24.33
C LYS A 383 -24.97 -12.61 -23.30
N VAL A 384 -26.10 -13.22 -23.64
CA VAL A 384 -26.85 -14.12 -22.76
C VAL A 384 -27.19 -15.43 -23.45
N ASP A 385 -27.24 -16.52 -22.70
CA ASP A 385 -27.68 -17.83 -23.18
C ASP A 385 -29.15 -18.15 -22.86
N THR A 386 -29.89 -17.19 -22.29
CA THR A 386 -31.32 -17.30 -21.96
C THR A 386 -32.01 -15.93 -21.95
N THR A 387 -33.33 -15.90 -22.15
CA THR A 387 -34.15 -14.70 -21.99
C THR A 387 -34.53 -14.53 -20.52
N VAL A 388 -34.00 -13.49 -19.87
CA VAL A 388 -34.29 -13.19 -18.46
C VAL A 388 -34.72 -11.74 -18.26
N ARG A 389 -35.48 -11.50 -17.19
CA ARG A 389 -35.82 -10.14 -16.75
C ARG A 389 -34.73 -9.66 -15.79
N ALA A 390 -33.78 -8.91 -16.32
CA ALA A 390 -32.76 -8.22 -15.55
C ALA A 390 -32.76 -6.74 -15.92
N ASP A 391 -32.62 -5.84 -14.93
CA ASP A 391 -32.63 -4.40 -15.19
C ASP A 391 -31.42 -3.97 -16.05
N THR A 392 -30.27 -4.64 -15.89
CA THR A 392 -29.09 -4.48 -16.76
C THR A 392 -29.42 -4.70 -18.24
N LEU A 393 -30.30 -5.67 -18.58
CA LEU A 393 -30.71 -5.92 -19.97
C LEU A 393 -31.67 -4.86 -20.51
N LYS A 394 -32.49 -4.23 -19.65
CA LYS A 394 -33.40 -3.16 -20.10
C LYS A 394 -32.65 -1.90 -20.54
N MET A 395 -31.46 -1.68 -19.97
CA MET A 395 -30.63 -0.50 -20.20
C MET A 395 -29.44 -0.76 -21.11
N ALA A 396 -29.14 -2.00 -21.48
CA ALA A 396 -28.00 -2.34 -22.32
C ALA A 396 -28.14 -1.74 -23.72
N LYS A 397 -27.03 -1.29 -24.33
CA LYS A 397 -27.04 -0.78 -25.70
C LYS A 397 -27.24 -1.92 -26.70
N HIS A 398 -26.38 -2.94 -26.63
CA HIS A 398 -26.43 -4.08 -27.53
C HIS A 398 -26.55 -5.39 -26.77
N VAL A 399 -27.56 -6.18 -27.09
CA VAL A 399 -27.79 -7.51 -26.50
C VAL A 399 -27.71 -8.57 -27.58
N THR A 400 -26.97 -9.65 -27.32
CA THR A 400 -26.93 -10.86 -28.16
C THR A 400 -27.43 -12.05 -27.36
N VAL A 401 -28.43 -12.74 -27.89
CA VAL A 401 -29.08 -13.88 -27.27
C VAL A 401 -28.66 -15.16 -28.01
N LYS A 402 -27.84 -15.99 -27.34
CA LYS A 402 -27.28 -17.25 -27.84
C LYS A 402 -27.96 -18.45 -27.21
N ILE A 403 -29.25 -18.60 -27.46
CA ILE A 403 -30.07 -19.67 -26.90
C ILE A 403 -30.04 -20.91 -27.83
N SER A 404 -30.08 -22.12 -27.28
CA SER A 404 -30.40 -23.36 -28.03
C SER A 404 -31.89 -23.70 -28.07
N ASP A 405 -32.65 -23.20 -27.10
CA ASP A 405 -34.07 -23.44 -26.87
C ASP A 405 -34.99 -22.32 -27.43
N ARG A 406 -36.29 -22.34 -27.08
CA ARG A 406 -37.26 -21.32 -27.52
C ARG A 406 -37.03 -19.96 -26.85
N ILE A 407 -37.21 -18.88 -27.62
CA ILE A 407 -37.10 -17.50 -27.15
C ILE A 407 -38.39 -17.10 -26.43
N ASN A 408 -38.27 -16.51 -25.25
CA ASN A 408 -39.42 -15.86 -24.62
C ASN A 408 -39.57 -14.42 -25.14
N THR A 409 -40.29 -14.26 -26.25
CA THR A 409 -40.50 -12.95 -26.90
C THR A 409 -41.24 -11.93 -26.03
N LYS A 410 -42.02 -12.38 -25.04
CA LYS A 410 -42.62 -11.51 -24.03
C LYS A 410 -41.55 -10.78 -23.22
N ILE A 411 -40.53 -11.50 -22.75
CA ILE A 411 -39.42 -10.89 -22.00
C ILE A 411 -38.61 -9.97 -22.90
N VAL A 412 -38.26 -10.41 -24.13
CA VAL A 412 -37.46 -9.61 -25.07
C VAL A 412 -38.18 -8.30 -25.44
N SER A 413 -39.51 -8.33 -25.55
CA SER A 413 -40.32 -7.14 -25.86
C SER A 413 -40.20 -6.05 -24.80
N GLU A 414 -39.80 -6.38 -23.57
CA GLU A 414 -39.63 -5.45 -22.43
C GLU A 414 -38.28 -4.70 -22.45
N TRP A 415 -37.27 -5.15 -23.21
CA TRP A 415 -35.91 -4.58 -23.14
C TRP A 415 -35.72 -3.33 -24.01
N ASN A 416 -35.33 -2.16 -23.47
CA ASN A 416 -35.15 -0.91 -24.24
C ASN A 416 -33.78 -0.76 -24.94
N CYS A 417 -33.22 -1.85 -25.46
CA CYS A 417 -31.91 -1.83 -26.10
C CYS A 417 -31.93 -1.10 -27.46
N GLU A 418 -30.78 -0.55 -27.84
CA GLU A 418 -30.54 -0.02 -29.20
C GLU A 418 -30.47 -1.15 -30.22
N PHE A 419 -29.85 -2.28 -29.86
CA PHE A 419 -29.76 -3.45 -30.74
C PHE A 419 -29.96 -4.76 -29.99
N ILE A 420 -30.82 -5.63 -30.52
CA ILE A 420 -31.04 -6.98 -30.02
C ILE A 420 -30.75 -7.96 -31.16
N ARG A 421 -29.76 -8.82 -30.99
CA ARG A 421 -29.47 -9.93 -31.90
C ARG A 421 -29.91 -11.24 -31.27
N ILE A 422 -30.74 -12.00 -31.97
CA ILE A 422 -31.15 -13.34 -31.57
C ILE A 422 -30.47 -14.31 -32.54
N GLU A 423 -29.53 -15.10 -32.03
CA GLU A 423 -28.82 -16.10 -32.83
C GLU A 423 -29.63 -17.40 -32.99
N SER A 424 -30.63 -17.63 -32.13
CA SER A 424 -31.59 -18.73 -32.26
C SER A 424 -32.69 -18.45 -33.28
N THR A 425 -33.38 -19.50 -33.72
CA THR A 425 -34.51 -19.38 -34.66
C THR A 425 -35.77 -18.89 -33.96
N ILE A 426 -36.47 -17.92 -34.56
CA ILE A 426 -37.78 -17.40 -34.14
C ILE A 426 -38.86 -17.79 -35.16
N SER A 427 -40.08 -18.11 -34.70
CA SER A 427 -41.22 -18.38 -35.59
C SER A 427 -41.94 -17.10 -36.03
N SER A 428 -42.78 -17.19 -37.07
CA SER A 428 -43.58 -16.05 -37.53
C SER A 428 -44.56 -15.55 -36.46
N GLU A 429 -45.15 -16.45 -35.67
CA GLU A 429 -46.04 -16.11 -34.55
C GLU A 429 -45.29 -15.39 -33.43
N GLU A 430 -44.06 -15.82 -33.14
CA GLU A 430 -43.20 -15.19 -32.13
C GLU A 430 -42.79 -13.77 -32.55
N VAL A 431 -42.46 -13.55 -33.83
CA VAL A 431 -42.21 -12.22 -34.40
C VAL A 431 -43.46 -11.35 -34.32
N ALA A 432 -44.61 -11.89 -34.74
CA ALA A 432 -45.88 -11.15 -34.70
C ALA A 432 -46.28 -10.76 -33.27
N TYR A 433 -46.07 -11.67 -32.31
CA TYR A 433 -46.28 -11.39 -30.90
C TYR A 433 -45.35 -10.28 -30.40
N TYR A 434 -44.05 -10.36 -30.70
CA TYR A 434 -43.07 -9.32 -30.34
C TYR A 434 -43.50 -7.96 -30.89
N CYS A 435 -43.82 -7.87 -32.18
CA CYS A 435 -44.25 -6.63 -32.83
C CYS A 435 -45.51 -6.04 -32.18
N ASN A 436 -46.51 -6.87 -31.88
CA ASN A 436 -47.74 -6.43 -31.19
C ASN A 436 -47.45 -5.88 -29.78
N GLN A 437 -46.51 -6.48 -29.03
CA GLN A 437 -46.14 -5.94 -27.71
C GLN A 437 -45.37 -4.61 -27.84
N VAL A 438 -44.39 -4.55 -28.75
CA VAL A 438 -43.56 -3.36 -28.96
C VAL A 438 -44.38 -2.19 -29.51
N SER A 439 -45.36 -2.44 -30.39
CA SER A 439 -46.22 -1.39 -30.95
C SER A 439 -47.07 -0.65 -29.91
N LYS A 440 -47.21 -1.20 -28.71
CA LYS A 440 -47.96 -0.59 -27.60
C LYS A 440 -47.07 0.22 -26.66
N ARG A 441 -45.79 0.38 -27.00
CA ARG A 441 -44.78 1.01 -26.17
C ARG A 441 -44.27 2.29 -26.84
N ALA A 442 -44.60 3.43 -26.25
CA ALA A 442 -44.09 4.74 -26.69
C ALA A 442 -42.67 5.06 -26.15
N ASP A 443 -42.11 4.22 -25.29
CA ASP A 443 -40.79 4.44 -24.65
C ASP A 443 -39.62 3.84 -25.43
N ARG A 444 -39.87 3.29 -26.63
CA ARG A 444 -38.83 2.72 -27.49
C ARG A 444 -38.10 3.80 -28.27
N PRO A 445 -36.76 3.88 -28.21
CA PRO A 445 -36.03 4.89 -28.94
C PRO A 445 -36.03 4.60 -30.44
N ILE A 446 -36.11 5.67 -31.25
CA ILE A 446 -35.94 5.60 -32.70
C ILE A 446 -34.54 5.05 -33.01
N GLY A 447 -34.46 4.12 -33.97
CA GLY A 447 -33.25 3.39 -34.32
C GLY A 447 -33.06 2.10 -33.54
N SER A 448 -33.90 1.80 -32.53
CA SER A 448 -33.90 0.48 -31.88
C SER A 448 -34.19 -0.61 -32.89
N MET A 449 -33.36 -1.65 -32.90
CA MET A 449 -33.45 -2.74 -33.87
C MET A 449 -33.38 -4.12 -33.19
N LEU A 450 -34.28 -5.01 -33.59
CA LEU A 450 -34.18 -6.44 -33.35
C LEU A 450 -33.83 -7.16 -34.64
N MET A 451 -32.84 -8.04 -34.59
CA MET A 451 -32.42 -8.91 -35.69
C MET A 451 -32.44 -10.36 -35.20
N ALA A 452 -33.15 -11.23 -35.91
CA ALA A 452 -33.32 -12.63 -35.51
C ALA A 452 -33.22 -13.58 -36.71
N ASN A 453 -32.67 -14.77 -36.50
CA ASN A 453 -32.79 -15.86 -37.45
C ASN A 453 -34.24 -16.38 -37.41
N HIS A 454 -34.88 -16.55 -38.55
CA HIS A 454 -36.27 -16.97 -38.68
C HIS A 454 -36.33 -18.42 -39.18
N THR A 455 -37.33 -19.18 -38.74
CA THR A 455 -37.48 -20.62 -39.08
C THR A 455 -37.79 -20.88 -40.56
N SER A 456 -38.16 -19.86 -41.32
CA SER A 456 -38.61 -19.97 -42.72
C SER A 456 -38.34 -18.68 -43.49
N SER A 457 -38.81 -18.58 -44.74
CA SER A 457 -38.76 -17.31 -45.47
C SER A 457 -39.47 -16.20 -44.68
N VAL A 458 -38.87 -15.00 -44.65
CA VAL A 458 -39.46 -13.81 -44.02
C VAL A 458 -40.79 -13.40 -44.70
N GLU A 459 -41.06 -13.86 -45.92
CA GLU A 459 -42.34 -13.61 -46.60
C GLU A 459 -43.56 -14.13 -45.80
N LEU A 460 -43.41 -15.20 -45.03
CA LEU A 460 -44.50 -15.68 -44.15
C LEU A 460 -44.87 -14.65 -43.08
N VAL A 461 -43.89 -13.89 -42.58
CA VAL A 461 -44.14 -12.79 -41.63
C VAL A 461 -44.89 -11.65 -42.34
N PHE A 462 -44.57 -11.40 -43.61
CA PHE A 462 -45.22 -10.36 -44.42
C PHE A 462 -46.66 -10.66 -44.76
N ASP A 463 -47.07 -11.92 -44.77
CA ASP A 463 -48.47 -12.30 -44.92
C ASP A 463 -49.20 -12.39 -43.57
N LEU A 464 -48.51 -12.85 -42.52
CA LEU A 464 -49.09 -12.98 -41.18
C LEU A 464 -49.38 -11.63 -40.53
N LEU A 465 -48.45 -10.66 -40.55
CA LEU A 465 -48.63 -9.40 -39.84
C LEU A 465 -49.83 -8.57 -40.37
N PRO A 466 -50.00 -8.35 -41.68
CA PRO A 466 -51.15 -7.61 -42.22
C PRO A 466 -52.50 -8.29 -41.95
N SER A 467 -52.53 -9.62 -41.79
CA SER A 467 -53.75 -10.35 -41.40
C SER A 467 -54.28 -9.97 -40.00
N LYS A 468 -53.49 -9.23 -39.21
CA LYS A 468 -53.85 -8.80 -37.85
C LYS A 468 -54.49 -7.40 -37.78
N GLU A 469 -54.86 -6.80 -38.91
CA GLU A 469 -55.58 -5.51 -39.07
C GLU A 469 -54.86 -4.22 -38.59
N TYR A 470 -53.76 -4.32 -37.84
CA TYR A 470 -52.96 -3.16 -37.38
C TYR A 470 -51.65 -2.95 -38.14
N ALA A 471 -51.40 -3.72 -39.20
CA ALA A 471 -50.17 -3.69 -39.98
C ALA A 471 -50.46 -3.53 -41.47
N ARG A 472 -49.60 -2.81 -42.19
CA ARG A 472 -49.75 -2.53 -43.63
C ARG A 472 -48.49 -2.90 -44.40
N LYS A 473 -48.65 -3.34 -45.66
CA LYS A 473 -47.52 -3.61 -46.56
C LYS A 473 -47.00 -2.28 -47.13
N THR A 474 -45.70 -2.08 -47.04
CA THR A 474 -45.01 -0.81 -47.31
C THR A 474 -43.64 -1.07 -47.94
N MET A 475 -42.95 -0.01 -48.32
CA MET A 475 -41.60 -0.01 -48.86
C MET A 475 -40.68 0.87 -48.00
N LEU A 476 -39.56 0.31 -47.55
CA LEU A 476 -38.51 1.00 -46.81
C LEU A 476 -37.19 0.86 -47.58
N ASN A 477 -36.66 1.98 -48.10
CA ASN A 477 -35.44 1.99 -48.92
C ASN A 477 -35.50 0.93 -50.06
N ASP A 478 -36.57 0.95 -50.85
CA ASP A 478 -36.86 0.00 -51.94
C ASP A 478 -36.98 -1.49 -51.54
N LYS A 479 -37.03 -1.78 -50.23
CA LYS A 479 -37.29 -3.12 -49.71
C LYS A 479 -38.73 -3.26 -49.28
N LYS A 480 -39.35 -4.41 -49.61
CA LYS A 480 -40.65 -4.79 -49.06
C LYS A 480 -40.54 -4.88 -47.54
N CYS A 481 -41.47 -4.20 -46.85
CA CYS A 481 -41.59 -4.28 -45.41
C CYS A 481 -43.06 -4.30 -44.99
N VAL A 482 -43.28 -4.60 -43.71
CA VAL A 482 -44.55 -4.40 -43.05
C VAL A 482 -44.38 -3.32 -41.99
N THR A 483 -45.25 -2.31 -42.02
CA THR A 483 -45.25 -1.20 -41.08
C THR A 483 -46.41 -1.30 -40.10
N ILE A 484 -46.14 -1.07 -38.83
CA ILE A 484 -47.11 -0.98 -37.74
C ILE A 484 -46.97 0.40 -37.09
N SER A 485 -48.04 1.17 -36.99
CA SER A 485 -47.99 2.47 -36.29
C SER A 485 -47.87 2.25 -34.79
N ILE A 486 -46.99 3.00 -34.13
CA ILE A 486 -46.86 3.00 -32.66
C ILE A 486 -47.63 4.20 -32.10
N ASP A 487 -47.26 5.40 -32.56
CA ASP A 487 -47.91 6.67 -32.19
C ASP A 487 -47.87 7.69 -33.34
N GLU A 488 -48.09 8.97 -33.05
CA GLU A 488 -48.07 10.06 -34.04
C GLU A 488 -46.68 10.35 -34.61
N SER A 489 -45.62 9.93 -33.93
CA SER A 489 -44.22 10.24 -34.22
C SER A 489 -43.37 9.02 -34.61
N THR A 490 -43.79 7.80 -34.24
CA THR A 490 -43.00 6.57 -34.44
C THR A 490 -43.80 5.44 -35.08
N GLU A 491 -43.09 4.58 -35.82
CA GLU A 491 -43.61 3.37 -36.45
C GLU A 491 -42.61 2.21 -36.32
N LEU A 492 -43.12 0.98 -36.40
CA LEU A 492 -42.33 -0.25 -36.40
C LEU A 492 -42.27 -0.80 -37.83
N ASN A 493 -41.08 -0.99 -38.37
CA ASN A 493 -40.86 -1.55 -39.70
C ASN A 493 -40.25 -2.95 -39.61
N VAL A 494 -40.89 -3.92 -40.24
CA VAL A 494 -40.47 -5.33 -40.28
C VAL A 494 -40.04 -5.69 -41.69
N TYR A 495 -38.79 -6.12 -41.87
CA TYR A 495 -38.23 -6.43 -43.19
C TYR A 495 -37.20 -7.57 -43.15
N GLY A 496 -36.85 -8.11 -44.31
CA GLY A 496 -35.79 -9.12 -44.42
C GLY A 496 -34.39 -8.48 -44.48
N SER A 497 -33.41 -9.12 -43.85
CA SER A 497 -32.00 -8.71 -43.97
C SER A 497 -31.53 -8.82 -45.41
N SER A 498 -30.69 -7.89 -45.86
CA SER A 498 -30.04 -7.97 -47.18
C SER A 498 -28.93 -9.02 -47.26
N VAL A 499 -28.49 -9.55 -46.12
CA VAL A 499 -27.40 -10.53 -46.04
C VAL A 499 -27.93 -11.96 -46.00
N ASP A 500 -29.07 -12.18 -45.37
CA ASP A 500 -29.67 -13.50 -45.18
C ASP A 500 -31.19 -13.42 -45.27
N CYS A 501 -31.79 -14.14 -46.23
CA CYS A 501 -33.24 -14.15 -46.45
C CYS A 501 -34.01 -14.89 -45.35
N TYR A 502 -33.32 -15.61 -44.47
CA TYR A 502 -33.88 -16.19 -43.26
C TYR A 502 -33.71 -15.28 -42.05
N CYS A 503 -33.18 -14.06 -42.20
CA CYS A 503 -33.04 -13.13 -41.08
C CYS A 503 -34.10 -12.03 -41.16
N VAL A 504 -34.92 -11.93 -40.11
CA VAL A 504 -35.92 -10.88 -39.94
C VAL A 504 -35.34 -9.72 -39.13
N VAL A 505 -35.64 -8.51 -39.57
CA VAL A 505 -35.28 -7.27 -38.90
C VAL A 505 -36.56 -6.52 -38.53
N VAL A 506 -36.61 -6.05 -37.29
CA VAL A 506 -37.68 -5.21 -36.75
C VAL A 506 -37.04 -3.93 -36.24
N GLU A 507 -37.39 -2.79 -36.83
CA GLU A 507 -36.78 -1.50 -36.53
C GLU A 507 -37.83 -0.47 -36.10
N VAL A 508 -37.53 0.32 -35.08
CA VAL A 508 -38.34 1.49 -34.68
C VAL A 508 -37.86 2.70 -35.47
N CYS A 509 -38.73 3.28 -36.28
CA CYS A 509 -38.42 4.42 -37.14
C CYS A 509 -39.30 5.63 -36.80
N ALA A 510 -38.92 6.80 -37.28
CA ALA A 510 -39.81 7.95 -37.32
C ALA A 510 -41.00 7.64 -38.24
N ARG A 511 -42.20 8.11 -37.89
CA ARG A 511 -43.40 7.87 -38.68
C ARG A 511 -43.26 8.46 -40.09
N GLY A 512 -43.69 7.69 -41.10
CA GLY A 512 -43.58 8.09 -42.50
C GLY A 512 -42.21 7.80 -43.13
N THR A 513 -41.36 7.02 -42.46
CA THR A 513 -40.10 6.55 -43.06
C THR A 513 -40.39 5.50 -44.13
N ALA A 514 -41.37 4.62 -43.90
CA ALA A 514 -41.84 3.67 -44.89
C ALA A 514 -43.00 4.26 -45.73
N ILE A 515 -42.98 4.02 -47.04
CA ILE A 515 -43.98 4.52 -48.00
C ILE A 515 -44.96 3.40 -48.34
N ASP A 516 -46.25 3.70 -48.48
CA ASP A 516 -47.25 2.69 -48.87
C ASP A 516 -46.89 2.05 -50.22
N GLN A 517 -47.06 0.72 -50.31
CA GLN A 517 -46.78 0.00 -51.55
C GLN A 517 -47.84 0.37 -52.59
N VAL A 518 -47.47 1.24 -53.53
CA VAL A 518 -48.33 1.62 -54.66
C VAL A 518 -48.39 0.40 -55.60
N TYR A 519 -49.58 -0.17 -55.75
CA TYR A 519 -49.84 -1.33 -56.62
C TYR A 519 -49.73 -0.99 -58.10
#